data_AF-R6W0Y6-F1
#
_entry.id   AF-R6W0Y6-F1
#
_cell.length_a   1.000
_cell.length_b   1.000
_cell.length_c   1.000
_cell.angle_alpha   90.00
_cell.angle_beta   90.00
_cell.angle_gamma   90.00
#
_symmetry.space_group_name_H-M   'P 1'
#
loop_
_entity.id
_entity.type
_entity.pdbx_description
1 polymer ?
#
loop_
_entity_poly.entity_id
_entity_poly.type
_entity_poly.pdbx_seq_one_letter_code
_entity_poly.pdbx_strand_id
1 'polypeptide(L)'
;MALSPMLKQYFDVKAKHPDCLLFFRLGDFYEMFFDDAKLVARELDLVLTGKDCGLEERAPMCGIPYHAVEGYLSKLIAKGYRVAICEQVEDPKTAKGLVKRDVIRIVSPGTVIEGSCLSEDRNNYICSLCYEADGCGIVFADISTGELYATEISGTAEDKLFAEMAAYVPSEVIYNKALPDSVKSAMADRFGCLLTPADESVFTDTATSSEEILRQFPDGGINPSSKPALAAAALLRFLAMTQKTDLSYIKNISYYTSEKFLSIDASTRRSLELCECMRTKEKRASLLWVLDKTKTSPGARLLRQWIEKPLAEVGAIRKRQEAVGELFGATVERGELMEKLKGVVDMERLLTRLVYGTANARDLLAIGGTAAGLPDIKRIVSGFDSPLLRELDEELDALEDIASAIENTIDPEPPVSVREGGMIKKGASAAVDELRLMMNDGMQFMAHIEQTEKERTGIRTLKVGYNKVFGYYIEVSRSFLDSVPDNYIRRQTLTTGERYVTEELKEMESRIIGAKDKDAALEYELFSGLREKVLAQKDRIRRTSAALAAGRCFFSLAVSEGSLLSCGGGKRIQLRLPGGRRLRYADDQGRQAPRCGAVCQQFVFCSERLRYELRRGQDYADHRSEYGG
;
A
#
# COMPACT_ATOMS: atom_id res chain seq x y z
N MET A 1 -23.34 6.01 39.58
CA MET A 1 -24.12 5.50 38.43
C MET A 1 -23.25 4.51 37.67
N ALA A 2 -23.82 3.41 37.17
CA ALA A 2 -23.06 2.36 36.50
C ALA A 2 -22.98 2.66 34.99
N LEU A 3 -21.76 2.76 34.47
CA LEU A 3 -21.50 2.83 33.02
C LEU A 3 -22.21 1.67 32.31
N SER A 4 -22.80 1.92 31.14
CA SER A 4 -23.33 0.83 30.32
C SER A 4 -22.24 -0.23 30.04
N PRO A 5 -22.59 -1.52 29.95
CA PRO A 5 -21.62 -2.59 29.68
C PRO A 5 -20.76 -2.34 28.43
N MET A 6 -21.36 -1.74 27.39
CA MET A 6 -20.66 -1.35 26.17
C MET A 6 -19.60 -0.28 26.43
N LEU A 7 -19.96 0.76 27.18
CA LEU A 7 -19.03 1.87 27.45
C LEU A 7 -17.91 1.44 28.40
N LYS A 8 -18.18 0.51 29.33
CA LYS A 8 -17.14 -0.14 30.13
C LYS A 8 -16.14 -0.88 29.24
N GLN A 9 -16.62 -1.70 28.30
CA GLN A 9 -15.76 -2.38 27.32
C GLN A 9 -14.95 -1.39 26.48
N TYR A 10 -15.54 -0.27 26.06
CA TYR A 10 -14.82 0.80 25.35
C TYR A 10 -13.66 1.37 26.18
N PHE A 11 -13.91 1.74 27.44
CA PHE A 11 -12.87 2.27 28.32
C PHE A 11 -11.79 1.24 28.66
N ASP A 12 -12.15 -0.02 28.86
CA ASP A 12 -11.20 -1.11 29.10
C ASP A 12 -10.25 -1.30 27.91
N VAL A 13 -10.76 -1.14 26.68
CA VAL A 13 -9.92 -1.19 25.46
C VAL A 13 -9.10 0.11 25.31
N LYS A 14 -9.70 1.28 25.51
CA LYS A 14 -9.02 2.58 25.40
C LYS A 14 -7.89 2.73 26.43
N ALA A 15 -8.05 2.20 27.64
CA ALA A 15 -7.02 2.24 28.68
C ALA A 15 -5.73 1.51 28.29
N LYS A 16 -5.82 0.51 27.40
CA LYS A 16 -4.65 -0.20 26.85
C LYS A 16 -3.95 0.56 25.72
N HIS A 17 -4.64 1.52 25.11
CA HIS A 17 -4.17 2.29 23.95
C HIS A 17 -4.47 3.78 24.11
N PRO A 18 -3.94 4.44 25.16
CA PRO A 18 -4.30 5.82 25.49
C PRO A 18 -3.84 6.84 24.44
N ASP A 19 -2.77 6.52 23.70
CA ASP A 19 -2.16 7.35 22.66
C ASP A 19 -2.80 7.21 21.28
N CYS A 20 -3.72 6.25 21.11
CA CYS A 20 -4.36 5.95 19.83
C CYS A 20 -5.83 6.42 19.81
N LEU A 21 -6.30 6.92 18.68
CA LEU A 21 -7.74 7.05 18.41
C LEU A 21 -8.37 5.66 18.34
N LEU A 22 -9.45 5.40 19.08
CA LEU A 22 -10.07 4.09 19.11
C LEU A 22 -11.29 4.01 18.17
N PHE A 23 -11.12 3.35 17.02
CA PHE A 23 -12.23 3.00 16.12
C PHE A 23 -12.94 1.77 16.67
N PHE A 24 -14.06 1.98 17.36
CA PHE A 24 -14.78 0.91 18.06
C PHE A 24 -15.95 0.39 17.22
N ARG A 25 -15.88 -0.88 16.78
CA ARG A 25 -16.89 -1.49 15.91
C ARG A 25 -18.23 -1.67 16.61
N LEU A 26 -19.25 -0.92 16.17
CA LEU A 26 -20.64 -1.03 16.61
C LEU A 26 -21.58 -1.15 15.39
N GLY A 27 -22.13 -2.35 15.18
CA GLY A 27 -22.97 -2.63 14.01
C GLY A 27 -22.20 -2.39 12.72
N ASP A 28 -22.73 -1.53 11.84
CA ASP A 28 -22.11 -1.12 10.58
C ASP A 28 -21.25 0.14 10.66
N PHE A 29 -20.93 0.62 11.86
CA PHE A 29 -20.08 1.80 12.06
C PHE A 29 -18.83 1.48 12.89
N TYR A 30 -17.79 2.27 12.70
CA TYR A 30 -16.80 2.53 13.73
C TYR A 30 -17.22 3.80 14.45
N GLU A 31 -17.49 3.68 15.75
CA GLU A 31 -17.84 4.81 16.61
C GLU A 31 -16.66 5.18 17.51
N MET A 32 -16.53 6.48 17.78
CA MET A 32 -15.55 7.05 18.70
C MET A 32 -16.32 7.83 19.76
N PHE A 33 -15.81 7.85 21.00
CA PHE A 33 -16.47 8.51 22.13
C PHE A 33 -15.58 9.55 22.83
N PHE A 34 -16.21 10.51 23.49
CA PHE A 34 -15.57 11.54 24.32
C PHE A 34 -14.53 12.36 23.55
N ASP A 35 -13.28 12.38 24.01
CA ASP A 35 -12.24 13.23 23.44
C ASP A 35 -11.82 12.75 22.05
N ASP A 36 -11.81 11.44 21.80
CA ASP A 36 -11.60 10.88 20.46
C ASP A 36 -12.69 11.36 19.51
N ALA A 37 -13.95 11.37 19.96
CA ALA A 37 -15.07 11.85 19.15
C ALA A 37 -14.94 13.34 18.80
N LYS A 38 -14.63 14.18 19.79
CA LYS A 38 -14.45 15.62 19.59
C LYS A 38 -13.28 15.92 18.66
N LEU A 39 -12.16 15.22 18.85
CA LEU A 39 -10.98 15.36 18.01
C LEU A 39 -11.28 14.97 16.58
N VAL A 40 -11.78 13.74 16.36
CA VAL A 40 -12.04 13.23 15.01
C VAL A 40 -13.13 14.02 14.29
N ALA A 41 -14.19 14.43 14.99
CA ALA A 41 -15.23 15.28 14.40
C ALA A 41 -14.66 16.58 13.85
N ARG A 42 -13.76 17.24 14.59
CA ARG A 42 -13.09 18.46 14.14
C ARG A 42 -12.11 18.18 13.00
N GLU A 43 -11.30 17.13 13.10
CA GLU A 43 -10.24 16.86 12.12
C GLU A 43 -10.77 16.36 10.77
N LEU A 44 -11.92 15.68 10.77
CA LEU A 44 -12.52 15.07 9.58
C LEU A 44 -13.82 15.73 9.13
N ASP A 45 -14.23 16.82 9.79
CA ASP A 45 -15.49 17.54 9.54
C ASP A 45 -16.71 16.60 9.61
N LEU A 46 -16.76 15.79 10.69
CA LEU A 46 -17.89 14.91 10.97
C LEU A 46 -18.86 15.55 11.95
N VAL A 47 -20.13 15.18 11.84
CA VAL A 47 -21.16 15.61 12.78
C VAL A 47 -20.88 14.98 14.15
N LEU A 48 -20.62 15.81 15.16
CA LEU A 48 -20.56 15.39 16.55
C LEU A 48 -21.98 15.26 17.11
N THR A 49 -22.29 14.08 17.63
CA THR A 49 -23.59 13.75 18.23
C THR A 49 -23.41 13.32 19.68
N GLY A 50 -24.51 12.95 20.35
CA GLY A 50 -24.48 12.36 21.69
C GLY A 50 -25.12 10.99 21.71
N LYS A 51 -24.55 10.02 22.42
CA LYS A 51 -25.16 8.70 22.67
C LYS A 51 -25.60 8.60 24.12
N ASP A 52 -26.81 8.09 24.34
CA ASP A 52 -27.24 7.77 25.70
C ASP A 52 -26.55 6.47 26.15
N CYS A 53 -25.79 6.55 27.22
CA CYS A 53 -24.96 5.47 27.73
C CYS A 53 -25.09 5.29 29.25
N GLY A 54 -26.17 5.80 29.86
CA GLY A 54 -26.42 5.70 31.31
C GLY A 54 -25.64 6.70 32.17
N LEU A 55 -25.21 7.81 31.57
CA LEU A 55 -24.62 8.98 32.25
C LEU A 55 -25.67 10.11 32.31
N GLU A 56 -25.48 11.09 33.21
CA GLU A 56 -26.38 12.27 33.30
C GLU A 56 -26.38 13.09 32.00
N GLU A 57 -25.23 13.20 31.34
CA GLU A 57 -25.08 13.80 30.03
C GLU A 57 -24.86 12.74 28.95
N ARG A 58 -25.37 12.99 27.73
CA ARG A 58 -25.12 12.11 26.58
C ARG A 58 -23.63 12.13 26.23
N ALA A 59 -23.04 10.95 26.09
CA ALA A 59 -21.64 10.81 25.74
C ALA A 59 -21.38 11.37 24.32
N PRO A 60 -20.43 12.32 24.13
CA PRO A 60 -20.06 12.80 22.81
C PRO A 60 -19.63 11.64 21.91
N MET A 61 -20.17 11.58 20.69
CA MET A 61 -19.96 10.47 19.76
C MET A 61 -19.93 10.95 18.32
N CYS A 62 -19.01 10.42 17.52
CA CYS A 62 -19.06 10.49 16.06
C CYS A 62 -18.78 9.09 15.49
N GLY A 63 -19.22 8.86 14.26
CA GLY A 63 -19.10 7.55 13.64
C GLY A 63 -18.85 7.61 12.15
N ILE A 64 -18.18 6.56 11.65
CA ILE A 64 -17.82 6.39 10.25
C ILE A 64 -18.39 5.04 9.77
N PRO A 65 -19.08 4.98 8.61
CA PRO A 65 -19.50 3.71 8.03
C PRO A 65 -18.28 2.84 7.73
N TYR A 66 -18.31 1.57 8.13
CA TYR A 66 -17.11 0.73 8.02
C TYR A 66 -16.61 0.51 6.61
N HIS A 67 -17.53 0.43 5.65
CA HIS A 67 -17.20 0.33 4.23
C HIS A 67 -16.44 1.54 3.69
N ALA A 68 -16.51 2.69 4.38
CA ALA A 68 -15.85 3.93 3.99
C ALA A 68 -14.62 4.24 4.85
N VAL A 69 -14.24 3.36 5.78
CA VAL A 69 -13.23 3.64 6.81
C VAL A 69 -11.87 4.04 6.24
N GLU A 70 -11.46 3.43 5.12
CA GLU A 70 -10.13 3.67 4.53
C GLU A 70 -9.87 5.14 4.20
N GLY A 71 -10.86 5.83 3.62
CA GLY A 71 -10.71 7.24 3.25
C GLY A 71 -10.57 8.17 4.46
N TYR A 72 -11.24 7.84 5.57
CA TYR A 72 -11.11 8.59 6.83
C TYR A 72 -9.82 8.26 7.56
N LEU A 73 -9.41 6.99 7.54
CA LEU A 73 -8.15 6.53 8.09
C LEU A 73 -6.98 7.26 7.41
N SER A 74 -6.96 7.32 6.07
CA SER A 74 -5.95 8.04 5.28
C SER A 74 -5.76 9.49 5.76
N LYS A 75 -6.86 10.22 5.99
CA LYS A 75 -6.83 11.61 6.47
C LYS A 75 -6.25 11.74 7.89
N LEU A 76 -6.59 10.83 8.80
CA LEU A 76 -6.06 10.85 10.16
C LEU A 76 -4.57 10.52 10.19
N ILE A 77 -4.15 9.51 9.43
CA ILE A 77 -2.75 9.12 9.34
C ILE A 77 -1.90 10.24 8.71
N ALA A 78 -2.40 10.90 7.67
CA ALA A 78 -1.71 12.06 7.06
C ALA A 78 -1.51 13.23 8.03
N LYS A 79 -2.33 13.32 9.09
CA LYS A 79 -2.20 14.30 10.18
C LYS A 79 -1.31 13.82 11.33
N GLY A 80 -0.73 12.62 11.23
CA GLY A 80 0.17 12.05 12.23
C GLY A 80 -0.53 11.30 13.37
N TYR A 81 -1.84 11.04 13.28
CA TYR A 81 -2.56 10.28 14.31
C TYR A 81 -2.31 8.78 14.19
N ARG A 82 -2.39 8.09 15.33
CA ARG A 82 -2.50 6.62 15.40
C ARG A 82 -3.94 6.21 15.61
N VAL A 83 -4.36 5.13 14.96
CA VAL A 83 -5.73 4.62 15.03
C VAL A 83 -5.71 3.13 15.40
N ALA A 84 -6.30 2.78 16.53
CA ALA A 84 -6.55 1.41 16.95
C ALA A 84 -7.90 0.93 16.39
N ILE A 85 -7.89 -0.12 15.58
CA ILE A 85 -9.08 -0.74 14.99
C ILE A 85 -9.56 -1.84 15.92
N CYS A 86 -10.70 -1.62 16.55
CA CYS A 86 -11.31 -2.58 17.47
C CYS A 86 -12.50 -3.27 16.81
N GLU A 87 -12.40 -4.59 16.66
CA GLU A 87 -13.38 -5.44 16.00
C GLU A 87 -14.07 -6.41 16.96
N GLN A 88 -15.17 -6.98 16.49
CA GLN A 88 -15.84 -8.09 17.17
C GLN A 88 -15.08 -9.38 16.89
N VAL A 89 -14.57 -10.02 17.95
CA VAL A 89 -13.76 -11.24 17.83
C VAL A 89 -14.58 -12.52 17.97
N GLU A 90 -15.87 -12.38 18.30
CA GLU A 90 -16.84 -13.47 18.43
C GLU A 90 -17.99 -13.25 17.46
N ASP A 91 -18.60 -14.34 16.98
CA ASP A 91 -19.81 -14.25 16.15
C ASP A 91 -20.99 -13.78 17.02
N PRO A 92 -21.63 -12.64 16.69
CA PRO A 92 -22.81 -12.14 17.41
C PRO A 92 -23.95 -13.15 17.50
N LYS A 93 -24.05 -14.10 16.57
CA LYS A 93 -25.10 -15.13 16.53
C LYS A 93 -24.87 -16.24 17.57
N THR A 94 -23.63 -16.46 17.99
CA THR A 94 -23.27 -17.53 18.94
C THR A 94 -22.87 -17.01 20.31
N ALA A 95 -22.56 -15.72 20.44
CA ALA A 95 -22.17 -15.08 21.68
C ALA A 95 -23.34 -14.98 22.68
N LYS A 96 -23.11 -15.37 23.94
CA LYS A 96 -24.03 -15.13 25.05
C LYS A 96 -23.71 -13.78 25.70
N GLY A 97 -24.54 -12.76 25.46
CA GLY A 97 -24.38 -11.43 26.06
C GLY A 97 -23.67 -10.44 25.14
N LEU A 98 -22.84 -9.55 25.70
CA LEU A 98 -22.10 -8.56 24.90
C LEU A 98 -20.94 -9.24 24.17
N VAL A 99 -20.97 -9.19 22.83
CA VAL A 99 -19.90 -9.70 21.96
C VAL A 99 -18.54 -9.17 22.40
N LYS A 100 -17.55 -10.05 22.56
CA LYS A 100 -16.19 -9.65 22.90
C LYS A 100 -15.60 -8.80 21.77
N ARG A 101 -14.91 -7.73 22.16
CA ARG A 101 -14.19 -6.84 21.26
C ARG A 101 -12.74 -6.70 21.68
N ASP A 102 -11.86 -6.66 20.70
CA ASP A 102 -10.44 -6.41 20.93
C ASP A 102 -9.86 -5.62 19.76
N VAL A 103 -8.73 -4.95 20.00
CA VAL A 103 -7.98 -4.29 18.94
C VAL A 103 -7.35 -5.37 18.08
N ILE A 104 -7.65 -5.38 16.80
CA ILE A 104 -7.06 -6.33 15.83
C ILE A 104 -5.84 -5.73 15.13
N ARG A 105 -5.72 -4.40 15.10
CA ARG A 105 -4.59 -3.70 14.46
C ARG A 105 -4.52 -2.25 14.94
N ILE A 106 -3.31 -1.72 15.01
CA ILE A 106 -3.01 -0.29 15.19
C ILE A 106 -2.38 0.19 13.89
N VAL A 107 -2.96 1.23 13.31
CA VAL A 107 -2.47 1.88 12.10
C VAL A 107 -1.80 3.19 12.51
N SER A 108 -0.58 3.38 12.06
CA SER A 108 0.27 4.55 12.29
C SER A 108 0.88 5.03 10.97
N PRO A 109 1.45 6.25 10.90
CA PRO A 109 2.10 6.76 9.69
C PRO A 109 3.12 5.79 9.07
N GLY A 110 3.90 5.08 9.89
CA GLY A 110 4.90 4.11 9.43
C GLY A 110 4.36 2.71 9.14
N THR A 111 3.10 2.40 9.50
CA THR A 111 2.58 1.03 9.44
C THR A 111 1.38 0.82 8.50
N VAL A 112 1.16 1.77 7.60
CA VAL A 112 0.06 1.71 6.63
C VAL A 112 0.35 0.72 5.51
N ILE A 113 -0.66 -0.07 5.14
CA ILE A 113 -0.59 -1.02 4.01
C ILE A 113 -1.70 -0.75 2.98
N GLU A 114 -2.70 0.05 3.35
CA GLU A 114 -3.82 0.45 2.53
C GLU A 114 -3.36 1.31 1.35
N GLY A 115 -3.69 0.88 0.12
CA GLY A 115 -3.28 1.60 -1.09
C GLY A 115 -3.80 3.05 -1.14
N SER A 116 -4.97 3.31 -0.57
CA SER A 116 -5.57 4.66 -0.46
C SER A 116 -4.78 5.63 0.43
N CYS A 117 -3.84 5.13 1.24
CA CYS A 117 -2.98 5.92 2.11
C CYS A 117 -1.54 6.00 1.60
N LEU A 118 -1.17 5.18 0.61
CA LEU A 118 0.19 5.05 0.13
C LEU A 118 0.34 5.72 -1.24
N SER A 119 1.44 6.44 -1.45
CA SER A 119 1.81 6.80 -2.83
C SER A 119 2.21 5.55 -3.58
N GLU A 120 1.79 5.42 -4.84
CA GLU A 120 2.18 4.32 -5.71
C GLU A 120 3.69 4.36 -6.02
N ASP A 121 4.25 5.55 -6.25
CA ASP A 121 5.61 5.76 -6.77
C ASP A 121 6.67 6.05 -5.69
N ARG A 122 6.31 5.83 -4.41
CA ARG A 122 7.18 6.07 -3.26
C ARG A 122 6.93 5.03 -2.17
N ASN A 123 8.02 4.62 -1.52
CA ASN A 123 8.00 3.79 -0.32
C ASN A 123 7.53 4.58 0.91
N ASN A 124 6.82 3.91 1.82
CA ASN A 124 6.44 4.48 3.11
C ASN A 124 7.27 3.83 4.20
N TYR A 125 8.39 4.47 4.56
CA TYR A 125 9.34 3.89 5.50
C TYR A 125 8.98 4.19 6.96
N ILE A 126 9.06 3.16 7.80
CA ILE A 126 9.26 3.30 9.24
C ILE A 126 10.74 3.10 9.55
N CYS A 127 11.26 3.86 10.51
CA CYS A 127 12.64 3.76 10.98
C CYS A 127 12.67 3.28 12.43
N SER A 128 13.60 2.40 12.76
CA SER A 128 14.00 2.09 14.13
C SER A 128 15.44 2.54 14.34
N LEU A 129 15.65 3.35 15.38
CA LEU A 129 16.91 4.00 15.69
C LEU A 129 17.36 3.62 17.10
N CYS A 130 18.41 2.80 17.18
CA CYS A 130 19.14 2.53 18.40
C CYS A 130 20.30 3.52 18.51
N TYR A 131 20.17 4.54 19.37
CA TYR A 131 21.18 5.57 19.58
C TYR A 131 22.02 5.27 20.82
N GLU A 132 23.35 5.29 20.68
CA GLU A 132 24.31 5.06 21.77
C GLU A 132 25.45 6.10 21.71
N ALA A 133 26.31 6.13 22.74
CA ALA A 133 27.37 7.13 22.85
C ALA A 133 28.47 7.01 21.76
N ASP A 134 28.70 5.80 21.26
CA ASP A 134 29.74 5.46 20.29
C ASP A 134 29.21 5.22 18.86
N GLY A 135 27.92 5.49 18.62
CA GLY A 135 27.29 5.36 17.31
C GLY A 135 25.81 5.04 17.37
N CYS A 136 25.23 4.69 16.22
CA CYS A 136 23.84 4.25 16.16
C CYS A 136 23.62 3.12 15.16
N GLY A 137 22.68 2.23 15.50
CA GLY A 137 22.11 1.24 14.61
C GLY A 137 20.79 1.71 14.04
N ILE A 138 20.62 1.59 12.73
CA ILE A 138 19.45 2.13 12.02
C ILE A 138 18.85 1.03 11.15
N VAL A 139 17.53 0.90 11.21
CA VAL A 139 16.76 0.02 10.31
C VAL A 139 15.61 0.79 9.71
N PHE A 140 15.54 0.80 8.39
CA PHE A 140 14.40 1.30 7.63
C PHE A 140 13.59 0.14 7.09
N ALA A 141 12.27 0.19 7.22
CA ALA A 141 11.38 -0.83 6.65
C ALA A 141 10.21 -0.21 5.90
N ASP A 142 9.84 -0.78 4.76
CA ASP A 142 8.55 -0.51 4.13
C ASP A 142 7.65 -1.72 4.32
N ILE A 143 6.66 -1.57 5.21
CA ILE A 143 5.74 -2.65 5.59
C ILE A 143 4.92 -3.13 4.41
N SER A 144 4.58 -2.24 3.48
CA SER A 144 3.78 -2.57 2.30
C SER A 144 4.51 -3.52 1.34
N THR A 145 5.85 -3.60 1.41
CA THR A 145 6.70 -4.43 0.55
C THR A 145 7.47 -5.52 1.32
N GLY A 146 7.61 -5.38 2.64
CA GLY A 146 8.39 -6.26 3.50
C GLY A 146 9.91 -6.11 3.33
N GLU A 147 10.38 -5.00 2.75
CA GLU A 147 11.80 -4.70 2.60
C GLU A 147 12.38 -4.03 3.85
N LEU A 148 13.50 -4.55 4.34
CA LEU A 148 14.26 -3.98 5.45
C LEU A 148 15.70 -3.66 5.02
N TYR A 149 16.15 -2.47 5.40
CA TYR A 149 17.51 -1.99 5.16
C TYR A 149 18.15 -1.60 6.48
N ALA A 150 19.31 -2.18 6.78
CA ALA A 150 20.05 -1.93 8.00
C ALA A 150 21.39 -1.24 7.71
N THR A 151 21.75 -0.26 8.54
CA THR A 151 23.06 0.39 8.49
C THR A 151 23.51 0.79 9.88
N GLU A 152 24.82 0.98 10.03
CA GLU A 152 25.43 1.47 11.25
C GLU A 152 26.18 2.78 10.96
N ILE A 153 26.15 3.70 11.93
CA ILE A 153 26.96 4.92 11.91
C ILE A 153 27.83 4.90 13.16
N SER A 154 29.14 4.86 12.97
CA SER A 154 30.11 4.92 14.08
C SER A 154 30.37 6.36 14.51
N GLY A 155 30.51 6.56 15.83
CA GLY A 155 30.78 7.85 16.46
C GLY A 155 29.59 8.81 16.46
N THR A 156 29.80 10.00 17.04
CA THR A 156 28.81 11.08 17.09
C THR A 156 28.79 11.88 15.78
N ALA A 157 28.20 11.29 14.74
CA ALA A 157 28.10 11.88 13.40
C ALA A 157 26.64 12.19 13.03
N GLU A 158 26.03 13.18 13.70
CA GLU A 158 24.65 13.61 13.44
C GLU A 158 24.40 13.94 11.97
N ASP A 159 25.36 14.58 11.28
CA ASP A 159 25.24 14.89 9.85
C ASP A 159 25.07 13.64 8.99
N LYS A 160 25.76 12.54 9.34
CA LYS A 160 25.60 11.25 8.64
C LYS A 160 24.22 10.65 8.92
N LEU A 161 23.75 10.73 10.17
CA LEU A 161 22.40 10.30 10.53
C LEU A 161 21.36 11.07 9.71
N PHE A 162 21.46 12.41 9.66
CA PHE A 162 20.54 13.23 8.87
C PHE A 162 20.64 12.96 7.37
N ALA A 163 21.82 12.64 6.83
CA ALA A 163 21.97 12.27 5.42
C ALA A 163 21.29 10.93 5.10
N GLU A 164 21.40 9.92 5.97
CA GLU A 164 20.67 8.65 5.83
C GLU A 164 19.16 8.85 5.96
N MET A 165 18.72 9.59 6.98
CA MET A 165 17.30 9.92 7.16
C MET A 165 16.72 10.70 5.97
N ALA A 166 17.52 11.52 5.28
CA ALA A 166 17.10 12.23 4.09
C ALA A 166 16.98 11.35 2.84
N ALA A 167 17.64 10.19 2.80
CA ALA A 167 17.53 9.24 1.70
C ALA A 167 16.24 8.40 1.78
N TYR A 168 15.80 8.08 3.00
CA TYR A 168 14.60 7.28 3.24
C TYR A 168 13.36 8.12 3.56
N VAL A 169 13.53 9.24 4.26
CA VAL A 169 12.46 10.14 4.71
C VAL A 169 11.32 9.35 5.37
N PRO A 170 11.59 8.68 6.50
CA PRO A 170 10.61 7.83 7.16
C PRO A 170 9.44 8.67 7.69
N SER A 171 8.23 8.10 7.62
CA SER A 171 7.01 8.71 8.16
C SER A 171 6.88 8.54 9.67
N GLU A 172 7.59 7.56 10.24
CA GLU A 172 7.62 7.29 11.68
C GLU A 172 9.00 6.78 12.09
N VAL A 173 9.47 7.21 13.26
CA VAL A 173 10.76 6.82 13.84
C VAL A 173 10.54 6.31 15.25
N ILE A 174 10.87 5.04 15.47
CA ILE A 174 10.94 4.41 16.79
C ILE A 174 12.35 4.62 17.33
N TYR A 175 12.47 5.08 18.57
CA TYR A 175 13.78 5.41 19.14
C TYR A 175 13.88 5.03 20.63
N ASN A 176 15.11 4.79 21.08
CA ASN A 176 15.44 4.57 22.49
C ASN A 176 15.65 5.90 23.25
N LYS A 177 15.52 5.87 24.58
CA LYS A 177 15.60 7.09 25.42
C LYS A 177 16.90 7.88 25.29
N ALA A 178 18.00 7.24 24.88
CA ALA A 178 19.30 7.86 24.72
C ALA A 178 19.38 8.90 23.59
N LEU A 179 18.40 8.94 22.68
CA LEU A 179 18.34 9.94 21.63
C LEU A 179 18.20 11.37 22.24
N PRO A 180 19.10 12.32 21.92
CA PRO A 180 19.02 13.70 22.44
C PRO A 180 17.79 14.46 21.93
N ASP A 181 17.22 15.35 22.75
CA ASP A 181 16.05 16.16 22.38
C ASP A 181 16.33 17.15 21.24
N SER A 182 17.57 17.64 21.12
CA SER A 182 18.01 18.45 19.97
C SER A 182 17.89 17.68 18.65
N VAL A 183 18.31 16.42 18.64
CA VAL A 183 18.24 15.54 17.47
C VAL A 183 16.78 15.21 17.15
N LYS A 184 15.95 14.89 18.16
CA LYS A 184 14.50 14.69 17.98
C LYS A 184 13.84 15.88 17.31
N SER A 185 14.06 17.08 17.84
CA SER A 185 13.45 18.30 17.33
C SER A 185 13.88 18.55 15.88
N ALA A 186 15.18 18.40 15.57
CA ALA A 186 15.69 18.53 14.22
C ALA A 186 15.13 17.46 13.25
N MET A 187 14.91 16.21 13.70
CA MET A 187 14.28 15.17 12.88
C MET A 187 12.82 15.52 12.56
N ALA A 188 12.04 15.92 13.57
CA ALA A 188 10.65 16.32 13.40
C ALA A 188 10.54 17.51 12.43
N ASP A 189 11.36 18.55 12.60
CA ASP A 189 11.33 19.76 11.77
C ASP A 189 11.78 19.50 10.32
N ARG A 190 12.79 18.64 10.11
CA ARG A 190 13.38 18.40 8.78
C ARG A 190 12.58 17.42 7.94
N PHE A 191 11.95 16.43 8.57
CA PHE A 191 11.33 15.31 7.86
C PHE A 191 9.82 15.18 8.11
N GLY A 192 9.26 15.85 9.12
CA GLY A 192 7.83 15.75 9.45
C GLY A 192 7.41 14.35 9.91
N CYS A 193 8.34 13.58 10.48
CA CYS A 193 8.11 12.21 10.90
C CYS A 193 7.48 12.14 12.31
N LEU A 194 6.61 11.16 12.54
CA LEU A 194 6.13 10.84 13.88
C LEU A 194 7.25 10.22 14.71
N LEU A 195 7.59 10.83 15.85
CA LEU A 195 8.58 10.30 16.77
C LEU A 195 7.91 9.44 17.85
N THR A 196 8.31 8.18 17.92
CA THR A 196 7.76 7.18 18.83
C THR A 196 8.81 6.75 19.85
N PRO A 197 8.68 7.13 21.13
CA PRO A 197 9.53 6.56 22.15
C PRO A 197 9.17 5.08 22.32
N ALA A 198 10.18 4.23 22.41
CA ALA A 198 10.03 2.84 22.81
C ALA A 198 10.68 2.61 24.19
N ASP A 199 10.19 1.58 24.88
CA ASP A 199 10.73 1.19 26.17
C ASP A 199 12.20 0.79 26.05
N GLU A 200 13.00 1.14 27.06
CA GLU A 200 14.44 0.93 27.03
C GLU A 200 14.84 -0.55 27.01
N SER A 201 14.01 -1.41 27.60
CA SER A 201 14.15 -2.88 27.54
C SER A 201 14.09 -3.44 26.12
N VAL A 202 13.46 -2.71 25.18
CA VAL A 202 13.34 -3.13 23.78
C VAL A 202 14.68 -3.02 23.05
N PHE A 203 15.58 -2.14 23.50
CA PHE A 203 16.88 -1.88 22.84
C PHE A 203 18.09 -2.38 23.64
N THR A 204 17.91 -2.89 24.86
CA THR A 204 19.03 -3.27 25.76
C THR A 204 19.24 -4.78 25.90
N ASP A 205 18.25 -5.61 25.53
CA ASP A 205 18.36 -7.07 25.61
C ASP A 205 19.00 -7.67 24.35
N THR A 206 20.33 -7.62 24.28
CA THR A 206 21.11 -8.11 23.13
C THR A 206 20.98 -9.61 22.91
N ALA A 207 20.87 -10.41 23.98
CA ALA A 207 20.77 -11.86 23.86
C ALA A 207 19.44 -12.26 23.22
N THR A 208 18.32 -11.78 23.76
CA THR A 208 16.99 -12.05 23.20
C THR A 208 16.85 -11.45 21.80
N SER A 209 17.37 -10.24 21.57
CA SER A 209 17.33 -9.63 20.23
C SER A 209 18.11 -10.46 19.21
N SER A 210 19.27 -11.01 19.58
CA SER A 210 20.06 -11.87 18.69
C SER A 210 19.30 -13.14 18.31
N GLU A 211 18.64 -13.78 19.28
CA GLU A 211 17.83 -14.98 19.03
C GLU A 211 16.62 -14.70 18.14
N GLU A 212 15.93 -13.57 18.35
CA GLU A 212 14.81 -13.13 17.52
C GLU A 212 15.25 -12.87 16.07
N ILE A 213 16.39 -12.20 15.89
CA ILE A 213 16.94 -11.90 14.56
C ILE A 213 17.36 -13.17 13.83
N LEU A 214 18.01 -14.12 14.51
CA LEU A 214 18.36 -15.42 13.92
C LEU A 214 17.12 -16.23 13.54
N ARG A 215 16.05 -16.15 14.34
CA ARG A 215 14.78 -16.81 14.04
C ARG A 215 14.05 -16.16 12.85
N GLN A 216 14.03 -14.83 12.79
CA GLN A 216 13.33 -14.09 11.75
C GLN A 216 14.08 -14.13 10.41
N PHE A 217 15.41 -14.07 10.45
CA PHE A 217 16.30 -14.03 9.30
C PHE A 217 17.28 -15.21 9.33
N PRO A 218 16.80 -16.45 9.16
CA PRO A 218 17.65 -17.64 9.24
C PRO A 218 18.74 -17.68 8.16
N ASP A 219 18.47 -17.05 7.01
CA ASP A 219 19.41 -16.92 5.89
C ASP A 219 20.45 -15.79 6.09
N GLY A 220 20.38 -15.08 7.22
CA GLY A 220 21.29 -14.00 7.58
C GLY A 220 20.89 -12.64 6.99
N GLY A 221 21.88 -11.82 6.64
CA GLY A 221 21.69 -10.45 6.11
C GLY A 221 22.07 -9.34 7.10
N ILE A 222 22.27 -9.67 8.36
CA ILE A 222 22.77 -8.77 9.40
C ILE A 222 23.54 -9.56 10.47
N ASN A 223 24.55 -8.96 11.10
CA ASN A 223 25.20 -9.54 12.27
C ASN A 223 24.24 -9.45 13.49
N PRO A 224 23.78 -10.58 14.08
CA PRO A 224 22.80 -10.56 15.16
C PRO A 224 23.24 -9.80 16.42
N SER A 225 24.56 -9.68 16.64
CA SER A 225 25.12 -8.97 17.80
C SER A 225 25.47 -7.51 17.52
N SER A 226 25.07 -6.97 16.37
CA SER A 226 25.36 -5.58 15.98
C SER A 226 24.29 -4.59 16.46
N LYS A 227 24.63 -3.29 16.57
CA LYS A 227 23.65 -2.24 16.92
C LYS A 227 22.44 -2.21 15.99
N PRO A 228 22.59 -2.37 14.65
CA PRO A 228 21.43 -2.41 13.77
C PRO A 228 20.54 -3.65 14.01
N ALA A 229 21.06 -4.73 14.60
CA ALA A 229 20.24 -5.90 14.96
C ALA A 229 19.34 -5.61 16.17
N LEU A 230 19.82 -4.82 17.14
CA LEU A 230 18.97 -4.29 18.23
C LEU A 230 17.84 -3.43 17.67
N ALA A 231 18.17 -2.52 16.74
CA ALA A 231 17.17 -1.71 16.06
C ALA A 231 16.17 -2.55 15.25
N ALA A 232 16.62 -3.63 14.58
CA ALA A 232 15.76 -4.56 13.85
C ALA A 232 14.81 -5.31 14.80
N ALA A 233 15.32 -5.83 15.92
CA ALA A 233 14.50 -6.55 16.90
C ALA A 233 13.43 -5.62 17.50
N ALA A 234 13.82 -4.40 17.85
CA ALA A 234 12.91 -3.36 18.33
C ALA A 234 11.78 -3.07 17.31
N LEU A 235 12.14 -2.96 16.03
CA LEU A 235 11.17 -2.77 14.96
C LEU A 235 10.22 -3.96 14.87
N LEU A 236 10.73 -5.19 14.80
CA LEU A 236 9.91 -6.39 14.70
C LEU A 236 8.93 -6.54 15.86
N ARG A 237 9.35 -6.25 17.10
CA ARG A 237 8.46 -6.25 18.28
C ARG A 237 7.37 -5.18 18.17
N PHE A 238 7.73 -3.98 17.72
CA PHE A 238 6.76 -2.91 17.48
C PHE A 238 5.76 -3.30 16.38
N LEU A 239 6.23 -3.92 15.30
CA LEU A 239 5.36 -4.43 14.24
C LEU A 239 4.45 -5.56 14.73
N ALA A 240 4.96 -6.49 15.54
CA ALA A 240 4.14 -7.54 16.13
C ALA A 240 3.03 -6.96 17.03
N MET A 241 3.36 -5.95 17.85
CA MET A 241 2.41 -5.26 18.73
C MET A 241 1.34 -4.49 17.96
N THR A 242 1.72 -3.77 16.90
CA THR A 242 0.80 -2.92 16.12
C THR A 242 -0.01 -3.71 15.11
N GLN A 243 0.61 -4.64 14.39
CA GLN A 243 -0.01 -5.37 13.31
C GLN A 243 -0.80 -6.59 13.79
N LYS A 244 -0.45 -7.14 14.97
CA LYS A 244 -1.07 -8.32 15.58
C LYS A 244 -1.26 -9.49 14.61
N THR A 245 -0.33 -9.62 13.67
CA THR A 245 -0.28 -10.68 12.67
C THR A 245 1.12 -11.27 12.62
N ASP A 246 1.24 -12.44 12.01
CA ASP A 246 2.52 -13.10 11.78
C ASP A 246 3.37 -12.31 10.77
N LEU A 247 4.65 -12.10 11.10
CA LEU A 247 5.60 -11.33 10.30
C LEU A 247 6.41 -12.21 9.33
N SER A 248 5.98 -13.44 9.01
CA SER A 248 6.73 -14.36 8.12
C SER A 248 6.86 -13.88 6.67
N TYR A 249 6.26 -12.75 6.31
CA TYR A 249 6.49 -12.10 5.02
C TYR A 249 7.75 -11.22 5.04
N ILE A 250 8.23 -10.80 6.20
CA ILE A 250 9.48 -10.05 6.38
C ILE A 250 10.63 -11.06 6.54
N LYS A 251 11.19 -11.55 5.43
CA LYS A 251 12.24 -12.60 5.47
C LYS A 251 13.66 -12.12 5.19
N ASN A 252 13.80 -10.91 4.65
CA ASN A 252 15.10 -10.41 4.20
C ASN A 252 15.39 -9.07 4.87
N ILE A 253 16.62 -8.94 5.34
CA ILE A 253 17.19 -7.68 5.82
C ILE A 253 18.51 -7.45 5.08
N SER A 254 18.64 -6.28 4.47
CA SER A 254 19.83 -5.91 3.71
C SER A 254 20.72 -4.98 4.53
N TYR A 255 21.80 -5.51 5.09
CA TYR A 255 22.84 -4.67 5.68
C TYR A 255 23.70 -4.00 4.61
N TYR A 256 23.89 -2.69 4.72
CA TYR A 256 24.80 -1.93 3.88
C TYR A 256 25.70 -1.03 4.71
N THR A 257 26.91 -0.78 4.19
CA THR A 257 27.79 0.25 4.71
C THR A 257 27.54 1.55 3.96
N SER A 258 27.50 2.68 4.66
CA SER A 258 27.28 4.00 4.05
C SER A 258 28.32 4.33 2.96
N GLU A 259 29.52 3.77 3.05
CA GLU A 259 30.60 3.93 2.06
C GLU A 259 30.32 3.31 0.68
N LYS A 260 29.36 2.38 0.58
CA LYS A 260 28.93 1.82 -0.72
C LYS A 260 28.19 2.82 -1.59
N PHE A 261 27.74 3.93 -1.02
CA PHE A 261 26.94 4.94 -1.69
C PHE A 261 27.61 6.32 -1.61
N LEU A 262 27.32 7.17 -2.59
CA LEU A 262 27.69 8.58 -2.50
C LEU A 262 26.86 9.25 -1.40
N SER A 263 27.53 9.81 -0.40
CA SER A 263 26.86 10.60 0.64
C SER A 263 26.38 11.94 0.06
N ILE A 264 25.08 12.20 0.19
CA ILE A 264 24.44 13.43 -0.25
C ILE A 264 23.57 13.93 0.91
N ASP A 265 23.84 15.15 1.38
CA ASP A 265 23.08 15.78 2.46
C ASP A 265 21.69 16.26 1.97
N ALA A 266 20.81 16.52 2.93
CA ALA A 266 19.42 16.93 2.66
C ALA A 266 19.31 18.23 1.82
N SER A 267 20.23 19.19 2.02
CA SER A 267 20.23 20.46 1.29
C SER A 267 20.63 20.24 -0.17
N THR A 268 21.67 19.42 -0.40
CA THR A 268 22.11 19.06 -1.75
C THR A 268 21.03 18.28 -2.50
N ARG A 269 20.37 17.29 -1.87
CA ARG A 269 19.23 16.56 -2.48
C ARG A 269 18.12 17.49 -2.94
N ARG A 270 17.75 18.43 -2.06
CA ARG A 270 16.72 19.44 -2.32
C ARG A 270 17.13 20.40 -3.44
N SER A 271 18.39 20.86 -3.43
CA SER A 271 18.91 21.82 -4.42
C SER A 271 19.09 21.20 -5.82
N LEU A 272 19.43 19.91 -5.88
CA LEU A 272 19.49 19.14 -7.12
C LEU A 272 18.10 18.73 -7.62
N GLU A 273 17.07 18.87 -6.79
CA GLU A 273 15.69 18.48 -7.07
C GLU A 273 15.62 17.05 -7.66
N LEU A 274 16.28 16.11 -6.96
CA LEU A 274 16.48 14.73 -7.40
C LEU A 274 15.13 14.06 -7.67
N CYS A 275 14.22 14.11 -6.70
CA CYS A 275 12.93 13.43 -6.82
C CYS A 275 11.73 14.38 -6.83
N GLU A 276 11.88 15.59 -6.28
CA GLU A 276 10.81 16.58 -6.12
C GLU A 276 11.34 17.99 -6.36
N CYS A 277 10.49 18.87 -6.90
CA CYS A 277 10.82 20.27 -7.08
C CYS A 277 10.75 21.08 -5.78
N MET A 278 11.64 22.06 -5.58
CA MET A 278 11.66 22.85 -4.35
C MET A 278 10.38 23.67 -4.16
N ARG A 279 9.86 24.26 -5.25
CA ARG A 279 8.72 25.19 -5.23
C ARG A 279 7.37 24.47 -5.13
N THR A 280 7.15 23.47 -5.96
CA THR A 280 5.85 22.79 -6.06
C THR A 280 5.75 21.57 -5.15
N LYS A 281 6.88 21.03 -4.67
CA LYS A 281 6.95 19.73 -3.97
C LYS A 281 6.42 18.57 -4.81
N GLU A 282 6.27 18.78 -6.11
CA GLU A 282 5.81 17.76 -7.04
C GLU A 282 7.00 17.04 -7.67
N LYS A 283 6.79 15.78 -8.06
CA LYS A 283 7.71 15.02 -8.90
C LYS A 283 7.94 15.70 -10.25
N ARG A 284 6.93 16.34 -10.82
CA ARG A 284 7.02 16.96 -12.15
C ARG A 284 8.22 17.89 -12.23
N ALA A 285 8.98 17.78 -13.33
CA ALA A 285 10.24 18.50 -13.57
C ALA A 285 11.43 18.12 -12.65
N SER A 286 11.33 17.14 -11.75
CA SER A 286 12.50 16.59 -11.03
C SER A 286 13.39 15.71 -11.93
N LEU A 287 14.59 15.35 -11.47
CA LEU A 287 15.44 14.39 -12.19
C LEU A 287 14.72 13.03 -12.35
N LEU A 288 14.05 12.56 -11.29
CA LEU A 288 13.25 11.35 -11.32
C LEU A 288 12.15 11.42 -12.38
N TRP A 289 11.46 12.56 -12.56
CA TRP A 289 10.44 12.69 -13.61
C TRP A 289 10.98 12.53 -15.03
N VAL A 290 12.19 13.04 -15.28
CA VAL A 290 12.86 12.87 -16.58
C VAL A 290 13.21 11.40 -16.80
N LEU A 291 13.80 10.76 -15.80
CA LEU A 291 14.32 9.40 -15.91
C LEU A 291 13.27 8.29 -15.77
N ASP A 292 12.16 8.54 -15.07
CA ASP A 292 11.15 7.53 -14.76
C ASP A 292 10.19 7.32 -15.93
N LYS A 293 10.52 6.32 -16.74
CA LYS A 293 9.73 5.67 -17.78
C LYS A 293 9.42 4.22 -17.41
N THR A 294 9.49 3.86 -16.14
CA THR A 294 9.30 2.47 -15.66
C THR A 294 7.88 1.97 -15.89
N LYS A 295 6.87 2.85 -15.84
CA LYS A 295 5.43 2.53 -16.01
C LYS A 295 4.87 1.55 -14.98
N THR A 296 5.57 1.29 -13.88
CA THR A 296 5.10 0.43 -12.77
C THR A 296 5.51 1.02 -11.44
N SER A 297 4.63 0.88 -10.46
CA SER A 297 4.84 1.37 -9.08
C SER A 297 6.12 0.80 -8.43
N PRO A 298 6.39 -0.53 -8.46
CA PRO A 298 7.66 -1.08 -7.95
C PRO A 298 8.90 -0.53 -8.65
N GLY A 299 8.89 -0.48 -9.99
CA GLY A 299 10.02 0.07 -10.75
C GLY A 299 10.28 1.55 -10.44
N ALA A 300 9.23 2.37 -10.31
CA ALA A 300 9.37 3.78 -9.96
C ALA A 300 9.97 3.98 -8.56
N ARG A 301 9.56 3.15 -7.59
CA ARG A 301 10.12 3.12 -6.22
C ARG A 301 11.61 2.75 -6.23
N LEU A 302 11.97 1.68 -6.94
CA LEU A 302 13.35 1.24 -7.05
C LEU A 302 14.25 2.26 -7.76
N LEU A 303 13.76 2.88 -8.85
CA LEU A 303 14.51 3.92 -9.56
C LEU A 303 14.74 5.16 -8.67
N ARG A 304 13.71 5.58 -7.92
CA ARG A 304 13.83 6.63 -6.91
C ARG A 304 14.93 6.28 -5.91
N GLN A 305 14.94 5.06 -5.38
CA GLN A 305 15.97 4.61 -4.45
C GLN A 305 17.38 4.68 -5.06
N TRP A 306 17.55 4.30 -6.33
CA TRP A 306 18.85 4.40 -7.02
C TRP A 306 19.32 5.84 -7.21
N ILE A 307 18.40 6.78 -7.42
CA ILE A 307 18.70 8.22 -7.52
C ILE A 307 19.06 8.79 -6.14
N GLU A 308 18.33 8.41 -5.09
CA GLU A 308 18.60 8.85 -3.72
C GLU A 308 19.86 8.19 -3.13
N LYS A 309 20.22 6.99 -3.58
CA LYS A 309 21.43 6.28 -3.12
C LYS A 309 22.30 5.86 -4.31
N PRO A 310 23.02 6.81 -4.94
CA PRO A 310 23.92 6.48 -6.04
C PRO A 310 25.05 5.57 -5.55
N LEU A 311 25.35 4.52 -6.32
CA LEU A 311 26.45 3.61 -6.03
C LEU A 311 27.79 4.34 -6.09
N ALA A 312 28.70 4.00 -5.17
CA ALA A 312 30.11 4.41 -5.21
C ALA A 312 31.02 3.34 -5.84
N GLU A 313 30.57 2.08 -5.85
CA GLU A 313 31.36 0.96 -6.35
C GLU A 313 31.35 0.89 -7.88
N VAL A 314 32.52 1.06 -8.49
CA VAL A 314 32.70 1.08 -9.97
C VAL A 314 32.25 -0.24 -10.61
N GLY A 315 32.49 -1.38 -9.96
CA GLY A 315 32.08 -2.70 -10.48
C GLY A 315 30.57 -2.80 -10.66
N ALA A 316 29.81 -2.46 -9.60
CA ALA A 316 28.36 -2.43 -9.63
C ALA A 316 27.80 -1.42 -10.64
N ILE A 317 28.42 -0.23 -10.76
CA ILE A 317 28.04 0.77 -11.77
C ILE A 317 28.19 0.20 -13.20
N ARG A 318 29.33 -0.45 -13.49
CA ARG A 318 29.59 -1.01 -14.83
C ARG A 318 28.60 -2.10 -15.20
N LYS A 319 28.29 -3.01 -14.27
CA LYS A 319 27.25 -4.03 -14.50
C LYS A 319 25.91 -3.41 -14.90
N ARG A 320 25.49 -2.32 -14.24
CA ARG A 320 24.26 -1.58 -14.62
C ARG A 320 24.40 -0.94 -16.00
N GLN A 321 25.54 -0.34 -16.31
CA GLN A 321 25.79 0.29 -17.62
C GLN A 321 25.78 -0.74 -18.76
N GLU A 322 26.32 -1.93 -18.55
CA GLU A 322 26.29 -3.03 -19.53
C GLU A 322 24.85 -3.46 -19.84
N ALA A 323 24.03 -3.68 -18.80
CA ALA A 323 22.62 -4.02 -18.99
C ALA A 323 21.84 -2.91 -19.71
N VAL A 324 22.03 -1.66 -19.31
CA VAL A 324 21.38 -0.51 -19.97
C VAL A 324 21.83 -0.39 -21.43
N GLY A 325 23.12 -0.56 -21.71
CA GLY A 325 23.67 -0.47 -23.06
C GLY A 325 23.17 -1.57 -24.00
N GLU A 326 23.02 -2.80 -23.50
CA GLU A 326 22.44 -3.92 -24.24
C GLU A 326 20.97 -3.65 -24.60
N LEU A 327 20.15 -3.26 -23.62
CA LEU A 327 18.74 -2.88 -23.84
C LEU A 327 18.59 -1.66 -24.75
N PHE A 328 19.57 -0.76 -24.73
CA PHE A 328 19.59 0.39 -25.63
C PHE A 328 19.75 -0.04 -27.09
N GLY A 329 20.64 -1.01 -27.36
CA GLY A 329 20.88 -1.58 -28.69
C GLY A 329 19.74 -2.47 -29.21
N ALA A 330 19.04 -3.19 -28.33
CA ALA A 330 17.97 -4.13 -28.67
C ALA A 330 16.60 -3.45 -28.85
N THR A 331 16.44 -2.66 -29.92
CA THR A 331 15.25 -1.80 -30.11
C THR A 331 13.94 -2.57 -30.27
N VAL A 332 13.95 -3.73 -30.94
CA VAL A 332 12.74 -4.53 -31.20
C VAL A 332 12.28 -5.21 -29.92
N GLU A 333 13.19 -5.94 -29.27
CA GLU A 333 12.97 -6.66 -28.01
C GLU A 333 12.53 -5.71 -26.91
N ARG A 334 13.15 -4.52 -26.82
CA ARG A 334 12.71 -3.46 -25.90
C ARG A 334 11.28 -3.00 -26.17
N GLY A 335 10.89 -2.86 -27.44
CA GLY A 335 9.52 -2.49 -27.83
C GLY A 335 8.50 -3.54 -27.42
N GLU A 336 8.78 -4.82 -27.73
CA GLU A 336 7.93 -5.95 -27.33
C GLU A 336 7.79 -6.04 -25.80
N LEU A 337 8.91 -5.91 -25.10
CA LEU A 337 8.93 -5.98 -23.65
C LEU A 337 8.11 -4.83 -23.04
N MET A 338 8.25 -3.60 -23.54
CA MET A 338 7.46 -2.45 -23.07
C MET A 338 5.95 -2.68 -23.20
N GLU A 339 5.49 -3.30 -24.30
CA GLU A 339 4.07 -3.60 -24.49
C GLU A 339 3.58 -4.67 -23.50
N LYS A 340 4.31 -5.77 -23.35
CA LYS A 340 3.95 -6.86 -22.40
C LYS A 340 3.91 -6.38 -20.95
N LEU A 341 4.69 -5.37 -20.67
CA LEU A 341 4.85 -4.78 -19.37
C LEU A 341 3.70 -3.82 -18.97
N LYS A 342 2.86 -3.31 -19.89
CA LYS A 342 1.80 -2.32 -19.53
C LYS A 342 0.75 -2.83 -18.52
N GLY A 343 0.58 -4.14 -18.37
CA GLY A 343 -0.40 -4.76 -17.46
C GLY A 343 0.16 -5.28 -16.13
N VAL A 344 1.47 -5.14 -15.89
CA VAL A 344 2.11 -5.65 -14.66
C VAL A 344 1.72 -4.79 -13.47
N VAL A 345 1.09 -5.41 -12.46
CA VAL A 345 0.67 -4.73 -11.23
C VAL A 345 1.73 -4.86 -10.12
N ASP A 346 1.51 -4.12 -9.03
CA ASP A 346 2.34 -4.15 -7.82
C ASP A 346 2.09 -5.42 -6.99
N MET A 347 2.68 -6.54 -7.42
CA MET A 347 2.49 -7.84 -6.77
C MET A 347 2.98 -7.84 -5.31
N GLU A 348 4.02 -7.08 -4.97
CA GLU A 348 4.53 -6.97 -3.60
C GLU A 348 3.46 -6.43 -2.63
N ARG A 349 2.82 -5.31 -2.97
CA ARG A 349 1.78 -4.74 -2.11
C ARG A 349 0.53 -5.62 -2.04
N LEU A 350 0.18 -6.30 -3.15
CA LEU A 350 -0.94 -7.25 -3.16
C LEU A 350 -0.65 -8.48 -2.30
N LEU A 351 0.57 -9.01 -2.34
CA LEU A 351 1.01 -10.10 -1.45
C LEU A 351 0.91 -9.70 0.01
N THR A 352 1.35 -8.49 0.36
CA THR A 352 1.20 -7.98 1.73
C THR A 352 -0.29 -7.98 2.12
N ARG A 353 -1.19 -7.45 1.28
CA ARG A 353 -2.64 -7.49 1.57
C ARG A 353 -3.20 -8.91 1.72
N LEU A 354 -2.66 -9.89 0.98
CA LEU A 354 -3.02 -11.30 1.15
C LEU A 354 -2.59 -11.83 2.53
N VAL A 355 -1.38 -11.51 2.98
CA VAL A 355 -0.85 -11.92 4.30
C VAL A 355 -1.68 -11.33 5.43
N TYR A 356 -2.10 -10.08 5.29
CA TYR A 356 -2.94 -9.38 6.26
C TYR A 356 -4.43 -9.77 6.17
N GLY A 357 -4.82 -10.62 5.21
CA GLY A 357 -6.19 -11.09 5.03
C GLY A 357 -7.16 -10.03 4.50
N THR A 358 -6.66 -8.90 3.98
CA THR A 358 -7.46 -7.76 3.47
C THR A 358 -7.56 -7.73 1.94
N ALA A 359 -6.95 -8.69 1.26
CA ALA A 359 -7.10 -8.87 -0.18
C ALA A 359 -8.47 -9.45 -0.56
N ASN A 360 -9.03 -8.97 -1.67
CA ASN A 360 -10.29 -9.42 -2.26
C ASN A 360 -10.06 -10.22 -3.57
N ALA A 361 -11.14 -10.66 -4.22
CA ALA A 361 -11.07 -11.42 -5.47
C ALA A 361 -10.42 -10.66 -6.64
N ARG A 362 -10.59 -9.32 -6.71
CA ARG A 362 -9.96 -8.48 -7.74
C ARG A 362 -8.45 -8.40 -7.56
N ASP A 363 -7.97 -8.43 -6.31
CA ASP A 363 -6.54 -8.46 -6.01
C ASP A 363 -5.89 -9.76 -6.52
N LEU A 364 -6.56 -10.90 -6.32
CA LEU A 364 -6.09 -12.17 -6.88
C LEU A 364 -6.10 -12.14 -8.41
N LEU A 365 -7.16 -11.64 -9.05
CA LEU A 365 -7.18 -11.49 -10.51
C LEU A 365 -6.03 -10.62 -11.02
N ALA A 366 -5.69 -9.53 -10.31
CA ALA A 366 -4.59 -8.66 -10.69
C ALA A 366 -3.23 -9.39 -10.64
N ILE A 367 -3.01 -10.23 -9.63
CA ILE A 367 -1.85 -11.13 -9.56
C ILE A 367 -1.88 -12.14 -10.71
N GLY A 368 -3.02 -12.80 -10.95
CA GLY A 368 -3.18 -13.78 -12.02
C GLY A 368 -2.94 -13.20 -13.41
N GLY A 369 -3.44 -11.99 -13.68
CA GLY A 369 -3.23 -11.27 -14.93
C GLY A 369 -1.78 -10.87 -15.17
N THR A 370 -1.05 -10.49 -14.11
CA THR A 370 0.41 -10.28 -14.21
C THR A 370 1.13 -11.59 -14.47
N ALA A 371 0.79 -12.65 -13.72
CA ALA A 371 1.40 -13.96 -13.85
C ALA A 371 1.23 -14.54 -15.27
N ALA A 372 0.05 -14.39 -15.88
CA ALA A 372 -0.24 -14.84 -17.25
C ALA A 372 0.66 -14.19 -18.31
N GLY A 373 1.20 -13.00 -18.05
CA GLY A 373 2.11 -12.30 -18.97
C GLY A 373 3.60 -12.64 -18.78
N LEU A 374 3.96 -13.32 -17.70
CA LEU A 374 5.37 -13.61 -17.36
C LEU A 374 6.07 -14.58 -18.32
N PRO A 375 5.44 -15.63 -18.87
CA PRO A 375 6.11 -16.52 -19.81
C PRO A 375 6.67 -15.76 -21.03
N ASP A 376 5.89 -14.83 -21.58
CA ASP A 376 6.31 -13.98 -22.69
C ASP A 376 7.44 -13.03 -22.30
N ILE A 377 7.37 -12.42 -21.11
CA ILE A 377 8.41 -11.53 -20.60
C ILE A 377 9.72 -12.31 -20.42
N LYS A 378 9.67 -13.49 -19.79
CA LYS A 378 10.83 -14.35 -19.58
C LYS A 378 11.47 -14.76 -20.91
N ARG A 379 10.68 -15.12 -21.91
CA ARG A 379 11.17 -15.45 -23.27
C ARG A 379 11.94 -14.30 -23.91
N ILE A 380 11.53 -13.05 -23.69
CA ILE A 380 12.24 -11.88 -24.23
C ILE A 380 13.52 -11.63 -23.43
N VAL A 381 13.46 -11.72 -22.10
CA VAL A 381 14.60 -11.42 -21.22
C VAL A 381 15.74 -12.45 -21.38
N SER A 382 15.41 -13.72 -21.67
CA SER A 382 16.41 -14.78 -21.90
C SER A 382 17.24 -14.58 -23.17
N GLY A 383 16.85 -13.64 -24.05
CA GLY A 383 17.63 -13.26 -25.22
C GLY A 383 18.82 -12.33 -24.93
N PHE A 384 18.99 -11.89 -23.68
CA PHE A 384 20.06 -10.97 -23.27
C PHE A 384 21.21 -11.68 -22.55
N ASP A 385 22.41 -11.13 -22.68
CA ASP A 385 23.66 -11.74 -22.24
C ASP A 385 24.38 -11.00 -21.11
N SER A 386 24.03 -9.73 -20.85
CA SER A 386 24.68 -8.98 -19.78
C SER A 386 24.45 -9.62 -18.42
N PRO A 387 25.42 -9.53 -17.47
CA PRO A 387 25.36 -10.27 -16.22
C PRO A 387 24.08 -10.03 -15.41
N LEU A 388 23.61 -8.78 -15.35
CA LEU A 388 22.39 -8.46 -14.60
C LEU A 388 21.13 -8.94 -15.32
N LEU A 389 21.07 -8.92 -16.65
CA LEU A 389 19.88 -9.39 -17.37
C LEU A 389 19.76 -10.92 -17.33
N ARG A 390 20.88 -11.65 -17.28
CA ARG A 390 20.86 -13.09 -17.00
C ARG A 390 20.39 -13.40 -15.59
N GLU A 391 20.86 -12.65 -14.59
CA GLU A 391 20.36 -12.75 -13.21
C GLU A 391 18.86 -12.49 -13.15
N LEU A 392 18.34 -11.51 -13.92
CA LEU A 392 16.90 -11.29 -14.04
C LEU A 392 16.16 -12.50 -14.64
N ASP A 393 16.68 -13.12 -15.71
CA ASP A 393 16.07 -14.31 -16.31
C ASP A 393 16.01 -15.49 -15.31
N GLU A 394 17.08 -15.67 -14.52
CA GLU A 394 17.15 -16.71 -13.48
C GLU A 394 16.11 -16.48 -12.37
N GLU A 395 15.92 -15.23 -11.94
CA GLU A 395 14.98 -14.86 -10.86
C GLU A 395 13.51 -14.72 -11.31
N LEU A 396 13.25 -14.52 -12.61
CA LEU A 396 11.90 -14.44 -13.16
C LEU A 396 11.25 -15.83 -13.23
N ASP A 397 10.29 -16.11 -12.36
CA ASP A 397 9.44 -17.29 -12.47
C ASP A 397 8.27 -17.02 -13.45
N ALA A 398 7.86 -18.01 -14.24
CA ALA A 398 6.73 -17.88 -15.15
C ALA A 398 5.37 -17.88 -14.42
N LEU A 399 5.31 -18.46 -13.21
CA LEU A 399 4.12 -18.52 -12.35
C LEU A 399 2.83 -19.01 -13.04
N GLU A 400 2.96 -19.88 -14.05
CA GLU A 400 1.83 -20.40 -14.84
C GLU A 400 0.82 -21.16 -13.99
N ASP A 401 1.30 -21.84 -12.94
CA ASP A 401 0.49 -22.54 -11.95
C ASP A 401 -0.41 -21.58 -11.16
N ILE A 402 0.12 -20.41 -10.79
CA ILE A 402 -0.64 -19.36 -10.09
C ILE A 402 -1.65 -18.71 -11.03
N ALA A 403 -1.23 -18.35 -12.25
CA ALA A 403 -2.12 -17.78 -13.25
C ALA A 403 -3.32 -18.71 -13.50
N SER A 404 -3.04 -19.99 -13.77
CA SER A 404 -4.06 -21.02 -14.04
C SER A 404 -4.97 -21.26 -12.84
N ALA A 405 -4.43 -21.32 -11.62
CA ALA A 405 -5.24 -21.54 -10.42
C ALA A 405 -6.25 -20.39 -10.20
N ILE A 406 -5.83 -19.14 -10.43
CA ILE A 406 -6.68 -17.97 -10.27
C ILE A 406 -7.73 -17.90 -11.39
N GLU A 407 -7.30 -18.04 -12.65
CA GLU A 407 -8.19 -17.96 -13.83
C GLU A 407 -9.28 -19.03 -13.83
N ASN A 408 -8.98 -20.23 -13.32
CA ASN A 408 -9.95 -21.32 -13.24
C ASN A 408 -10.91 -21.22 -12.05
N THR A 409 -10.61 -20.36 -11.07
CA THR A 409 -11.37 -20.28 -9.82
C THR A 409 -12.18 -19.01 -9.69
N ILE A 410 -11.60 -17.85 -10.04
CA ILE A 410 -12.20 -16.53 -9.81
C ILE A 410 -12.94 -16.07 -11.06
N ASP A 411 -14.16 -15.58 -10.87
CA ASP A 411 -14.94 -14.98 -11.94
C ASP A 411 -14.22 -13.73 -12.49
N PRO A 412 -14.19 -13.47 -13.82
CA PRO A 412 -13.50 -12.30 -14.39
C PRO A 412 -14.03 -10.94 -13.91
N GLU A 413 -15.28 -10.85 -13.46
CA GLU A 413 -15.90 -9.61 -12.98
C GLU A 413 -16.40 -9.73 -11.52
N PRO A 414 -15.53 -10.07 -10.55
CA PRO A 414 -15.98 -10.35 -9.21
C PRO A 414 -16.33 -9.05 -8.47
N PRO A 415 -17.25 -9.11 -7.49
CA PRO A 415 -17.53 -7.99 -6.63
C PRO A 415 -16.31 -7.64 -5.75
N VAL A 416 -16.28 -6.42 -5.24
CA VAL A 416 -15.23 -5.98 -4.28
C VAL A 416 -15.39 -6.69 -2.94
N SER A 417 -16.64 -6.94 -2.53
CA SER A 417 -16.98 -7.60 -1.27
C SER A 417 -16.80 -9.11 -1.40
N VAL A 418 -16.05 -9.70 -0.47
CA VAL A 418 -15.91 -11.16 -0.34
C VAL A 418 -17.07 -11.81 0.45
N ARG A 419 -18.01 -11.01 0.97
CA ARG A 419 -19.10 -11.48 1.84
C ARG A 419 -20.41 -11.78 1.11
N GLU A 420 -20.61 -11.20 -0.07
CA GLU A 420 -21.89 -11.26 -0.78
C GLU A 420 -21.97 -12.41 -1.79
N GLY A 421 -20.90 -13.19 -1.95
CA GLY A 421 -20.77 -14.21 -3.00
C GLY A 421 -20.55 -13.61 -4.39
N GLY A 422 -20.61 -14.44 -5.44
CA GLY A 422 -20.45 -14.00 -6.83
C GLY A 422 -19.01 -13.78 -7.29
N MET A 423 -18.02 -14.32 -6.58
CA MET A 423 -16.60 -14.22 -6.91
C MET A 423 -16.03 -15.49 -7.54
N ILE A 424 -16.70 -16.64 -7.39
CA ILE A 424 -16.25 -17.92 -7.96
C ILE A 424 -16.81 -18.10 -9.37
N LYS A 425 -15.93 -18.47 -10.30
CA LYS A 425 -16.22 -18.70 -11.71
C LYS A 425 -17.19 -19.89 -11.87
N LYS A 426 -18.12 -19.78 -12.82
CA LYS A 426 -18.99 -20.91 -13.20
C LYS A 426 -18.15 -22.12 -13.65
N GLY A 427 -18.48 -23.31 -13.16
CA GLY A 427 -17.74 -24.55 -13.45
C GLY A 427 -16.53 -24.80 -12.55
N ALA A 428 -16.15 -23.86 -11.69
CA ALA A 428 -15.05 -24.06 -10.74
C ALA A 428 -15.44 -24.98 -9.56
N SER A 429 -16.72 -25.01 -9.21
CA SER A 429 -17.26 -25.87 -8.16
C SER A 429 -18.68 -26.30 -8.49
N ALA A 430 -18.89 -27.60 -8.64
CA ALA A 430 -20.22 -28.17 -8.90
C ALA A 430 -21.23 -27.81 -7.79
N ALA A 431 -20.80 -27.76 -6.54
CA ALA A 431 -21.67 -27.40 -5.41
C ALA A 431 -22.12 -25.93 -5.45
N VAL A 432 -21.24 -25.00 -5.85
CA VAL A 432 -21.60 -23.58 -6.08
C VAL A 432 -22.58 -23.48 -7.25
N ASP A 433 -22.30 -24.19 -8.35
CA ASP A 433 -23.17 -24.18 -9.52
C ASP A 433 -24.58 -24.75 -9.20
N GLU A 434 -24.67 -25.82 -8.41
CA GLU A 434 -25.94 -26.37 -7.93
C GLU A 434 -26.73 -25.39 -7.06
N LEU A 435 -26.07 -24.69 -6.12
CA LEU A 435 -26.71 -23.68 -5.28
C LEU A 435 -27.25 -22.51 -6.11
N ARG A 436 -26.47 -22.03 -7.09
CA ARG A 436 -26.89 -20.98 -8.03
C ARG A 436 -28.07 -21.42 -8.91
N LEU A 437 -28.11 -22.68 -9.33
CA LEU A 437 -29.26 -23.25 -10.04
C LEU A 437 -30.50 -23.26 -9.15
N MET A 438 -30.41 -23.74 -7.91
CA MET A 438 -31.53 -23.74 -6.96
C MET A 438 -32.08 -22.32 -6.71
N MET A 439 -31.21 -21.31 -6.64
CA MET A 439 -31.62 -19.91 -6.50
C MET A 439 -32.36 -19.39 -7.75
N ASN A 440 -31.86 -19.72 -8.95
CA ASN A 440 -32.53 -19.35 -10.20
C ASN A 440 -33.89 -20.03 -10.35
N ASP A 441 -34.00 -21.31 -10.02
CA ASP A 441 -35.27 -22.04 -10.03
C ASP A 441 -36.27 -21.43 -9.04
N GLY A 442 -35.79 -21.03 -7.85
CA GLY A 442 -36.60 -20.32 -6.86
C GLY A 442 -37.11 -18.97 -7.38
N MET A 443 -36.28 -18.20 -8.11
CA MET A 443 -36.71 -16.93 -8.72
C MET A 443 -37.70 -17.13 -9.87
N GLN A 444 -37.54 -18.19 -10.68
CA GLN A 444 -38.54 -18.55 -11.69
C GLN A 444 -39.88 -18.95 -11.03
N PHE A 445 -39.81 -19.67 -9.92
CA PHE A 445 -40.99 -20.03 -9.15
C PHE A 445 -41.69 -18.79 -8.56
N MET A 446 -40.95 -17.77 -8.09
CA MET A 446 -41.52 -16.48 -7.67
C MET A 446 -42.33 -15.81 -8.78
N ALA A 447 -41.81 -15.81 -10.01
CA ALA A 447 -42.52 -15.27 -11.17
C ALA A 447 -43.79 -16.08 -11.48
N HIS A 448 -43.76 -17.40 -11.26
CA HIS A 448 -44.93 -18.25 -11.40
C HIS A 448 -45.99 -17.96 -10.34
N ILE A 449 -45.61 -17.77 -9.07
CA ILE A 449 -46.55 -17.36 -8.00
C ILE A 449 -47.23 -16.04 -8.38
N GLU A 450 -46.48 -15.04 -8.87
CA GLU A 450 -47.06 -13.76 -9.27
C GLU A 450 -48.16 -13.94 -10.34
N GLN A 451 -47.88 -14.75 -11.37
CA GLN A 451 -48.82 -15.00 -12.45
C GLN A 451 -50.05 -15.79 -11.99
N THR A 452 -49.84 -16.85 -11.22
CA THR A 452 -50.91 -17.69 -10.66
C THR A 452 -51.82 -16.88 -9.73
N GLU A 453 -51.25 -16.01 -8.89
CA GLU A 453 -52.02 -15.15 -7.99
C GLU A 453 -52.78 -14.05 -8.74
N LYS A 454 -52.23 -13.48 -9.83
CA LYS A 454 -52.95 -12.56 -10.72
C LYS A 454 -54.18 -13.23 -11.35
N GLU A 455 -54.04 -14.46 -11.82
CA GLU A 455 -55.12 -15.23 -12.45
C GLU A 455 -56.18 -15.65 -11.42
N ARG A 456 -55.74 -16.12 -10.24
CA ARG A 456 -56.62 -16.58 -9.16
C ARG A 456 -57.44 -15.46 -8.53
N THR A 457 -56.85 -14.30 -8.31
CA THR A 457 -57.50 -13.16 -7.65
C THR A 457 -58.16 -12.19 -8.63
N GLY A 458 -57.80 -12.24 -9.92
CA GLY A 458 -58.21 -11.26 -10.93
C GLY A 458 -57.51 -9.89 -10.80
N ILE A 459 -56.60 -9.72 -9.83
CA ILE A 459 -55.91 -8.46 -9.55
C ILE A 459 -54.69 -8.33 -10.48
N ARG A 460 -54.89 -7.73 -11.66
CA ARG A 460 -53.82 -7.55 -12.66
C ARG A 460 -52.62 -6.72 -12.19
N THR A 461 -52.83 -5.83 -11.22
CA THR A 461 -51.80 -4.94 -10.67
C THR A 461 -50.98 -5.57 -9.54
N LEU A 462 -51.31 -6.80 -9.12
CA LEU A 462 -50.57 -7.54 -8.10
C LEU A 462 -49.11 -7.69 -8.53
N LYS A 463 -48.17 -7.47 -7.60
CA LYS A 463 -46.75 -7.63 -7.88
C LYS A 463 -46.03 -8.31 -6.73
N VAL A 464 -45.18 -9.28 -7.04
CA VAL A 464 -44.23 -9.83 -6.07
C VAL A 464 -43.01 -8.93 -6.04
N GLY A 465 -42.71 -8.41 -4.85
CA GLY A 465 -41.55 -7.54 -4.61
C GLY A 465 -40.67 -8.10 -3.50
N TYR A 466 -39.48 -7.50 -3.34
CA TYR A 466 -38.56 -7.83 -2.26
C TYR A 466 -38.16 -6.56 -1.50
N ASN A 467 -38.04 -6.65 -0.18
CA ASN A 467 -37.51 -5.60 0.68
C ASN A 467 -36.54 -6.22 1.69
N LYS A 468 -35.42 -5.55 1.95
CA LYS A 468 -34.40 -6.03 2.90
C LYS A 468 -34.91 -6.24 4.34
N VAL A 469 -35.98 -5.55 4.76
CA VAL A 469 -36.49 -5.57 6.15
C VAL A 469 -37.52 -6.67 6.39
N PHE A 470 -38.43 -6.90 5.45
CA PHE A 470 -39.56 -7.83 5.63
C PHE A 470 -39.58 -8.98 4.62
N GLY A 471 -38.61 -9.02 3.71
CA GLY A 471 -38.48 -10.11 2.76
C GLY A 471 -39.27 -9.92 1.47
N TYR A 472 -39.61 -11.05 0.85
CA TYR A 472 -40.54 -11.08 -0.29
C TYR A 472 -41.96 -10.75 0.16
N TYR A 473 -42.71 -10.04 -0.67
CA TYR A 473 -44.10 -9.66 -0.41
C TYR A 473 -44.92 -9.60 -1.68
N ILE A 474 -46.23 -9.68 -1.53
CA ILE A 474 -47.22 -9.40 -2.56
C ILE A 474 -47.79 -8.01 -2.31
N GLU A 475 -47.61 -7.09 -3.25
CA GLU A 475 -48.17 -5.74 -3.19
C GLU A 475 -49.49 -5.69 -3.95
N VAL A 476 -50.53 -5.19 -3.30
CA VAL A 476 -51.87 -5.03 -3.85
C VAL A 476 -52.27 -3.56 -3.74
N SER A 477 -52.68 -2.97 -4.86
CA SER A 477 -53.13 -1.56 -4.90
C SER A 477 -54.43 -1.37 -4.14
N ARG A 478 -54.60 -0.17 -3.57
CA ARG A 478 -55.72 0.19 -2.68
C ARG A 478 -57.12 -0.12 -3.23
N SER A 479 -57.29 -0.07 -4.54
CA SER A 479 -58.56 -0.34 -5.24
C SER A 479 -59.02 -1.80 -5.21
N PHE A 480 -58.16 -2.73 -4.82
CA PHE A 480 -58.43 -4.18 -4.84
C PHE A 480 -58.28 -4.84 -3.46
N LEU A 481 -58.24 -4.05 -2.38
CA LEU A 481 -58.05 -4.58 -1.01
C LEU A 481 -59.18 -5.51 -0.58
N ASP A 482 -60.43 -5.20 -0.99
CA ASP A 482 -61.59 -6.06 -0.70
C ASP A 482 -61.58 -7.38 -1.48
N SER A 483 -60.70 -7.51 -2.46
CA SER A 483 -60.50 -8.72 -3.27
C SER A 483 -59.30 -9.55 -2.81
N VAL A 484 -58.62 -9.14 -1.73
CA VAL A 484 -57.49 -9.87 -1.17
C VAL A 484 -57.99 -11.12 -0.43
N PRO A 485 -57.48 -12.32 -0.75
CA PRO A 485 -57.88 -13.54 -0.06
C PRO A 485 -57.52 -13.57 1.44
N ASP A 486 -58.32 -14.27 2.25
CA ASP A 486 -58.11 -14.39 3.70
C ASP A 486 -56.78 -15.06 4.10
N ASN A 487 -56.18 -15.85 3.20
CA ASN A 487 -54.90 -16.52 3.46
C ASN A 487 -53.68 -15.60 3.32
N TYR A 488 -53.88 -14.32 3.00
CA TYR A 488 -52.82 -13.32 2.89
C TYR A 488 -52.56 -12.66 4.24
N ILE A 489 -51.33 -12.79 4.74
CA ILE A 489 -50.92 -12.19 6.02
C ILE A 489 -50.37 -10.79 5.75
N ARG A 490 -51.10 -9.76 6.18
CA ARG A 490 -50.68 -8.35 6.00
C ARG A 490 -49.38 -8.05 6.75
N ARG A 491 -48.43 -7.39 6.09
CA ARG A 491 -47.14 -6.96 6.64
C ARG A 491 -46.96 -5.45 6.76
N GLN A 492 -47.40 -4.69 5.76
CA GLN A 492 -47.16 -3.25 5.71
C GLN A 492 -48.28 -2.54 4.94
N THR A 493 -48.72 -1.39 5.43
CA THR A 493 -49.64 -0.49 4.71
C THR A 493 -48.82 0.65 4.08
N LEU A 494 -49.05 0.92 2.80
CA LEU A 494 -48.45 2.01 2.04
C LEU A 494 -49.51 3.08 1.72
N THR A 495 -49.07 4.22 1.23
CA THR A 495 -49.98 5.26 0.70
C THR A 495 -50.77 4.76 -0.51
N THR A 496 -50.15 3.92 -1.35
CA THR A 496 -50.67 3.41 -2.63
C THR A 496 -51.35 2.04 -2.56
N GLY A 497 -51.20 1.30 -1.46
CA GLY A 497 -51.69 -0.08 -1.35
C GLY A 497 -51.27 -0.77 -0.05
N GLU A 498 -51.40 -2.10 -0.01
CA GLU A 498 -50.96 -2.92 1.12
C GLU A 498 -50.03 -4.06 0.64
N ARG A 499 -49.14 -4.50 1.53
CA ARG A 499 -48.21 -5.62 1.30
C ARG A 499 -48.58 -6.80 2.17
N TYR A 500 -48.60 -7.98 1.56
CA TYR A 500 -48.98 -9.25 2.17
C TYR A 500 -47.90 -10.32 1.97
N VAL A 501 -47.98 -11.38 2.76
CA VAL A 501 -47.15 -12.58 2.64
C VAL A 501 -48.03 -13.81 2.73
N THR A 502 -47.77 -14.82 1.90
CA THR A 502 -48.39 -16.15 1.96
C THR A 502 -47.41 -17.18 2.50
N GLU A 503 -47.90 -18.33 2.95
CA GLU A 503 -47.02 -19.39 3.47
C GLU A 503 -46.10 -19.96 2.37
N GLU A 504 -46.63 -20.14 1.16
CA GLU A 504 -45.85 -20.56 -0.01
C GLU A 504 -44.72 -19.57 -0.35
N LEU A 505 -44.98 -18.26 -0.24
CA LEU A 505 -43.97 -17.23 -0.47
C LEU A 505 -42.87 -17.28 0.59
N LYS A 506 -43.21 -17.53 1.87
CA LYS A 506 -42.22 -17.69 2.95
C LYS A 506 -41.36 -18.93 2.79
N GLU A 507 -41.95 -20.07 2.45
CA GLU A 507 -41.20 -21.32 2.26
C GLU A 507 -40.15 -21.15 1.16
N MET A 508 -40.55 -20.55 0.04
CA MET A 508 -39.64 -20.32 -1.07
C MET A 508 -38.62 -19.22 -0.76
N GLU A 509 -39.00 -18.16 -0.05
CA GLU A 509 -38.05 -17.17 0.49
C GLU A 509 -36.98 -17.84 1.36
N SER A 510 -37.39 -18.71 2.29
CA SER A 510 -36.47 -19.43 3.17
C SER A 510 -35.49 -20.30 2.37
N ARG A 511 -35.97 -20.97 1.31
CA ARG A 511 -35.13 -21.76 0.41
C ARG A 511 -34.12 -20.89 -0.35
N ILE A 512 -34.56 -19.76 -0.92
CA ILE A 512 -33.69 -18.85 -1.68
C ILE A 512 -32.64 -18.21 -0.77
N ILE A 513 -33.04 -17.69 0.39
CA ILE A 513 -32.12 -17.07 1.35
C ILE A 513 -31.14 -18.10 1.89
N GLY A 514 -31.62 -19.30 2.26
CA GLY A 514 -30.77 -20.37 2.74
C GLY A 514 -29.77 -20.87 1.69
N ALA A 515 -30.16 -20.93 0.42
CA ALA A 515 -29.26 -21.25 -0.68
C ALA A 515 -28.20 -20.14 -0.89
N LYS A 516 -28.62 -18.88 -0.87
CA LYS A 516 -27.73 -17.71 -1.01
C LYS A 516 -26.68 -17.64 0.12
N ASP A 517 -27.09 -17.86 1.37
CA ASP A 517 -26.16 -17.82 2.50
C ASP A 517 -25.15 -18.97 2.42
N LYS A 518 -25.58 -20.16 1.99
CA LYS A 518 -24.69 -21.31 1.76
C LYS A 518 -23.74 -21.08 0.59
N ASP A 519 -24.23 -20.48 -0.49
CA ASP A 519 -23.44 -20.12 -1.67
C ASP A 519 -22.33 -19.14 -1.28
N ALA A 520 -22.69 -18.04 -0.61
CA ALA A 520 -21.72 -17.05 -0.13
C ALA A 520 -20.68 -17.65 0.82
N ALA A 521 -21.08 -18.54 1.73
CA ALA A 521 -20.17 -19.21 2.65
C ALA A 521 -19.20 -20.17 1.92
N LEU A 522 -19.71 -20.98 1.00
CA LEU A 522 -18.90 -21.92 0.21
C LEU A 522 -17.94 -21.19 -0.73
N GLU A 523 -18.41 -20.13 -1.38
CA GLU A 523 -17.55 -19.27 -2.19
C GLU A 523 -16.41 -18.69 -1.35
N TYR A 524 -16.70 -18.19 -0.15
CA TYR A 524 -15.68 -17.67 0.76
C TYR A 524 -14.65 -18.72 1.18
N GLU A 525 -15.08 -19.96 1.39
CA GLU A 525 -14.18 -21.09 1.66
C GLU A 525 -13.24 -21.36 0.47
N LEU A 526 -13.79 -21.46 -0.74
CA LEU A 526 -13.01 -21.68 -1.97
C LEU A 526 -12.02 -20.54 -2.24
N PHE A 527 -12.46 -19.30 -2.07
CA PHE A 527 -11.61 -18.12 -2.18
C PHE A 527 -10.49 -18.13 -1.13
N SER A 528 -10.81 -18.47 0.13
CA SER A 528 -9.83 -18.56 1.21
C SER A 528 -8.79 -19.64 0.94
N GLY A 529 -9.21 -20.81 0.46
CA GLY A 529 -8.31 -21.88 0.06
C GLY A 529 -7.41 -21.49 -1.12
N LEU A 530 -7.92 -20.76 -2.11
CA LEU A 530 -7.10 -20.22 -3.19
C LEU A 530 -6.07 -19.20 -2.67
N ARG A 531 -6.48 -18.29 -1.78
CA ARG A 531 -5.59 -17.31 -1.15
C ARG A 531 -4.43 -18.01 -0.44
N GLU A 532 -4.70 -19.07 0.32
CA GLU A 532 -3.66 -19.85 1.00
C GLU A 532 -2.70 -20.52 0.01
N LYS A 533 -3.21 -21.07 -1.09
CA LYS A 533 -2.37 -21.65 -2.16
C LYS A 533 -1.44 -20.61 -2.79
N VAL A 534 -1.94 -19.41 -3.08
CA VAL A 534 -1.13 -18.30 -3.63
C VAL A 534 -0.11 -17.82 -2.61
N LEU A 535 -0.50 -17.67 -1.34
CA LEU A 535 0.40 -17.28 -0.25
C LEU A 535 1.53 -18.29 -0.01
N ALA A 536 1.28 -19.58 -0.21
CA ALA A 536 2.31 -20.61 -0.14
C ALA A 536 3.43 -20.39 -1.18
N GLN A 537 3.16 -19.69 -2.28
CA GLN A 537 4.13 -19.36 -3.33
C GLN A 537 4.68 -17.91 -3.22
N LYS A 538 4.47 -17.23 -2.08
CA LYS A 538 4.88 -15.83 -1.87
C LYS A 538 6.34 -15.55 -2.21
N ASP A 539 7.26 -16.47 -1.92
CA ASP A 539 8.69 -16.28 -2.18
C ASP A 539 9.02 -16.28 -3.68
N ARG A 540 8.35 -17.11 -4.50
CA ARG A 540 8.48 -17.08 -5.98
C ARG A 540 7.94 -15.77 -6.56
N ILE A 541 6.77 -15.34 -6.08
CA ILE A 541 6.12 -14.11 -6.53
C ILE A 541 6.96 -12.88 -6.17
N ARG A 542 7.55 -12.83 -4.97
CA ARG A 542 8.44 -11.73 -4.56
C ARG A 542 9.70 -11.62 -5.41
N ARG A 543 10.41 -12.73 -5.63
CA ARG A 543 11.63 -12.74 -6.46
C ARG A 543 11.33 -12.26 -7.88
N THR A 544 10.23 -12.75 -8.45
CA THR A 544 9.74 -12.31 -9.75
C THR A 544 9.40 -10.81 -9.76
N SER A 545 8.71 -10.31 -8.74
CA SER A 545 8.37 -8.87 -8.63
C SER A 545 9.61 -7.99 -8.55
N ALA A 546 10.60 -8.38 -7.76
CA ALA A 546 11.88 -7.66 -7.63
C ALA A 546 12.65 -7.65 -8.96
N ALA A 547 12.70 -8.80 -9.65
CA ALA A 547 13.33 -8.91 -10.96
C ALA A 547 12.64 -8.03 -12.01
N LEU A 548 11.31 -8.02 -12.05
CA LEU A 548 10.54 -7.12 -12.90
C LEU A 548 10.86 -5.65 -12.59
N ALA A 549 10.85 -5.25 -11.31
CA ALA A 549 11.16 -3.88 -10.91
C ALA A 549 12.58 -3.46 -11.35
N ALA A 550 13.58 -4.31 -11.14
CA ALA A 550 14.96 -4.05 -11.57
C ALA A 550 15.07 -3.95 -13.10
N GLY A 551 14.46 -4.88 -13.84
CA GLY A 551 14.37 -4.82 -15.30
C GLY A 551 13.79 -3.50 -15.76
N ARG A 552 12.66 -3.06 -15.18
CA ARG A 552 12.02 -1.78 -15.49
C ARG A 552 12.94 -0.59 -15.34
N CYS A 553 13.75 -0.55 -14.28
CA CYS A 553 14.71 0.51 -14.09
C CYS A 553 15.75 0.54 -15.20
N PHE A 554 16.30 -0.62 -15.61
CA PHE A 554 17.23 -0.69 -16.73
C PHE A 554 16.59 -0.25 -18.04
N PHE A 555 15.36 -0.69 -18.35
CA PHE A 555 14.61 -0.21 -19.51
C PHE A 555 14.40 1.30 -19.50
N SER A 556 13.99 1.83 -18.36
CA SER A 556 13.75 3.25 -18.17
C SER A 556 14.99 4.10 -18.48
N LEU A 557 16.15 3.63 -18.01
CA LEU A 557 17.43 4.28 -18.25
C LEU A 557 17.88 4.13 -19.71
N ALA A 558 17.66 2.97 -20.34
CA ALA A 558 17.99 2.75 -21.75
C ALA A 558 17.18 3.65 -22.69
N VAL A 559 15.88 3.80 -22.43
CA VAL A 559 15.03 4.74 -23.19
C VAL A 559 15.51 6.19 -23.00
N SER A 560 15.93 6.54 -21.79
CA SER A 560 16.45 7.88 -21.48
C SER A 560 17.82 8.14 -22.12
N GLU A 561 18.66 7.11 -22.28
CA GLU A 561 19.99 7.19 -22.92
C GLU A 561 19.90 7.54 -24.42
N GLY A 562 18.84 7.11 -25.12
CA GLY A 562 18.56 7.56 -26.49
C GLY A 562 18.41 9.09 -26.63
N SER A 563 18.17 9.78 -25.51
CA SER A 563 18.09 11.24 -25.43
C SER A 563 19.41 11.87 -24.92
N LEU A 564 20.35 11.07 -24.41
CA LEU A 564 21.48 11.47 -23.58
C LEU A 564 22.76 10.70 -23.94
N LEU A 565 23.60 11.28 -24.80
CA LEU A 565 24.91 10.71 -25.13
C LEU A 565 25.80 10.53 -23.88
N SER A 566 26.53 9.41 -23.86
CA SER A 566 27.20 8.77 -22.72
C SER A 566 28.40 9.52 -22.11
N CYS A 567 28.70 9.24 -20.84
CA CYS A 567 29.90 9.71 -20.12
C CYS A 567 30.89 8.55 -19.90
N GLY A 568 32.12 8.68 -20.39
CA GLY A 568 33.18 7.68 -20.21
C GLY A 568 33.97 7.85 -18.91
N GLY A 569 34.21 6.74 -18.18
CA GLY A 569 34.98 6.74 -16.92
C GLY A 569 36.48 6.56 -17.13
N GLY A 570 37.29 7.49 -16.62
CA GLY A 570 38.76 7.39 -16.58
C GLY A 570 39.31 6.86 -15.24
N LYS A 571 40.52 6.27 -15.27
CA LYS A 571 41.23 5.69 -14.09
C LYS A 571 41.97 6.73 -13.21
N ARG A 572 41.74 8.03 -13.41
CA ARG A 572 42.22 9.13 -12.53
C ARG A 572 41.01 10.00 -12.18
N ILE A 573 41.01 10.66 -11.02
CA ILE A 573 39.99 11.65 -10.62
C ILE A 573 40.05 12.82 -11.62
N GLN A 574 39.42 12.63 -12.76
CA GLN A 574 39.17 13.60 -13.80
C GLN A 574 37.69 13.49 -14.17
N LEU A 575 36.89 14.46 -13.75
CA LEU A 575 35.55 14.66 -14.28
C LEU A 575 35.73 15.35 -15.63
N ARG A 576 35.67 14.58 -16.72
CA ARG A 576 35.65 15.09 -18.09
C ARG A 576 34.25 14.86 -18.65
N LEU A 577 33.47 15.94 -18.77
CA LEU A 577 32.13 15.93 -19.37
C LEU A 577 32.18 16.66 -20.72
N PRO A 578 32.70 16.05 -21.79
CA PRO A 578 32.63 16.66 -23.12
C PRO A 578 31.17 16.74 -23.56
N GLY A 579 30.63 17.95 -23.72
CA GLY A 579 29.27 18.17 -24.19
C GLY A 579 28.17 17.96 -23.14
N GLY A 580 28.48 18.06 -21.84
CA GLY A 580 27.50 17.87 -20.76
C GLY A 580 26.31 18.83 -20.85
N ARG A 581 25.09 18.30 -20.61
CA ARG A 581 23.83 19.06 -20.55
C ARG A 581 23.19 18.91 -19.17
N ARG A 582 22.54 19.96 -18.67
CA ARG A 582 21.66 19.83 -17.50
C ARG A 582 20.37 19.12 -17.93
N LEU A 583 20.21 17.88 -17.46
CA LEU A 583 19.12 16.96 -17.85
C LEU A 583 17.73 17.59 -17.79
N ARG A 584 17.41 18.28 -16.69
CA ARG A 584 16.12 18.95 -16.49
C ARG A 584 15.78 19.99 -17.56
N TYR A 585 16.75 20.83 -17.95
CA TYR A 585 16.49 21.97 -18.84
C TYR A 585 16.33 21.56 -20.31
N ALA A 586 16.74 20.34 -20.67
CA ALA A 586 16.65 19.85 -22.04
C ALA A 586 15.25 19.32 -22.41
N ASP A 587 14.51 18.74 -21.45
CA ASP A 587 13.22 18.07 -21.69
C ASP A 587 12.02 19.06 -21.63
N ASP A 588 12.13 20.14 -20.86
CA ASP A 588 11.06 21.16 -20.69
C ASP A 588 10.84 22.05 -21.94
N GLN A 589 11.71 21.95 -22.95
CA GLN A 589 11.66 22.75 -24.18
C GLN A 589 10.70 22.21 -25.26
N GLY A 590 9.95 21.14 -24.97
CA GLY A 590 9.03 20.49 -25.90
C GLY A 590 7.71 21.20 -26.18
N ARG A 591 7.40 22.37 -25.59
CA ARG A 591 6.12 23.09 -25.83
C ARG A 591 6.30 24.57 -26.17
N GLN A 592 5.90 24.91 -27.40
CA GLN A 592 5.47 26.23 -27.92
C GLN A 592 6.11 27.50 -27.29
N ALA A 593 7.43 27.65 -27.40
CA ALA A 593 8.14 28.92 -27.32
C ALA A 593 9.35 28.86 -28.28
N PRO A 594 9.85 29.98 -28.85
CA PRO A 594 10.88 29.94 -29.90
C PRO A 594 12.13 29.20 -29.40
N ARG A 595 12.59 28.24 -30.20
CA ARG A 595 13.70 27.30 -29.92
C ARG A 595 14.93 28.05 -29.38
N CYS A 596 15.12 28.02 -28.07
CA CYS A 596 16.34 28.51 -27.43
C CYS A 596 17.14 27.30 -26.95
N GLY A 597 18.02 26.76 -27.81
CA GLY A 597 18.70 25.48 -27.57
C GLY A 597 19.50 25.44 -26.26
N ALA A 598 19.43 24.31 -25.55
CA ALA A 598 20.29 24.07 -24.39
C ALA A 598 21.77 24.03 -24.83
N VAL A 599 22.57 24.97 -24.35
CA VAL A 599 24.01 25.07 -24.66
C VAL A 599 24.77 23.98 -23.93
N CYS A 600 25.43 23.08 -24.66
CA CYS A 600 26.35 22.09 -24.11
C CYS A 600 27.58 22.81 -23.52
N GLN A 601 27.94 22.48 -22.27
CA GLN A 601 29.14 23.01 -21.63
C GLN A 601 30.14 21.88 -21.36
N GLN A 602 31.42 22.14 -21.60
CA GLN A 602 32.49 21.19 -21.31
C GLN A 602 33.10 21.51 -19.96
N PHE A 603 33.17 20.51 -19.07
CA PHE A 603 33.86 20.62 -17.78
C PHE A 603 35.05 19.66 -17.74
N VAL A 604 36.19 20.15 -17.27
CA VAL A 604 37.41 19.35 -17.02
C VAL A 604 37.95 19.72 -15.65
N PHE A 605 37.77 18.84 -14.67
CA PHE A 605 38.36 19.00 -13.33
C PHE A 605 39.57 18.07 -13.19
N CYS A 606 40.72 18.60 -12.76
CA CYS A 606 41.96 17.83 -12.54
C CYS A 606 42.57 18.17 -11.17
N SER A 607 43.13 17.16 -10.50
CA SER A 607 43.53 17.20 -9.08
C SER A 607 44.59 18.24 -8.69
N GLU A 608 45.30 18.84 -9.64
CA GLU A 608 46.39 19.80 -9.34
C GLU A 608 45.93 21.27 -9.25
N ARG A 609 44.67 21.61 -9.55
CA ARG A 609 44.15 22.99 -9.52
C ARG A 609 42.73 23.12 -8.98
N LEU A 610 42.43 22.52 -7.83
CA LEU A 610 41.19 22.82 -7.10
C LEU A 610 41.30 24.18 -6.39
N ARG A 611 41.13 25.28 -7.14
CA ARG A 611 40.77 26.60 -6.59
C ARG A 611 39.80 27.31 -7.54
N TYR A 612 38.51 27.21 -7.21
CA TYR A 612 37.38 28.04 -7.63
C TYR A 612 37.19 28.33 -9.13
N GLU A 613 36.09 27.82 -9.69
CA GLU A 613 35.48 28.38 -10.90
C GLU A 613 34.46 29.46 -10.49
N LEU A 614 34.86 30.73 -10.55
CA LEU A 614 33.92 31.85 -10.48
C LEU A 614 33.27 32.01 -11.87
N ARG A 615 32.01 31.57 -12.02
CA ARG A 615 31.21 31.94 -13.19
C ARG A 615 30.90 33.44 -13.13
N ARG A 616 31.65 34.27 -13.86
CA ARG A 616 31.16 35.62 -14.23
C ARG A 616 30.13 35.44 -15.35
N GLY A 617 28.90 35.86 -15.09
CA GLY A 617 27.87 35.98 -16.13
C GLY A 617 28.27 37.07 -17.14
N GLN A 618 28.00 36.82 -18.43
CA GLN A 618 28.30 37.76 -19.51
C GLN A 618 27.35 38.96 -19.53
N ASP A 619 27.97 40.12 -19.75
CA ASP A 619 27.55 41.25 -20.59
C ASP A 619 26.23 41.96 -20.26
N TYR A 620 26.32 42.98 -19.41
CA TYR A 620 25.49 44.18 -19.54
C TYR A 620 26.22 45.20 -20.42
N ALA A 621 25.47 45.74 -21.37
CA ALA A 621 25.86 46.58 -22.49
C ALA A 621 26.81 47.74 -22.18
N ASP A 622 27.62 48.04 -23.20
CA ASP A 622 28.28 49.32 -23.45
C ASP A 622 27.43 50.52 -23.00
N HIS A 623 27.94 51.27 -22.02
CA HIS A 623 27.78 52.71 -22.01
C HIS A 623 29.12 53.34 -21.64
N ARG A 624 29.85 53.77 -22.67
CA ARG A 624 30.80 54.87 -22.55
C ARG A 624 30.05 56.08 -21.99
N SER A 625 30.49 56.58 -20.85
CA SER A 625 30.37 58.00 -20.53
C SER A 625 31.72 58.49 -20.02
N GLU A 626 32.25 59.45 -20.76
CA GLU A 626 33.41 60.28 -20.46
C GLU A 626 33.22 61.08 -19.16
N TYR A 627 34.30 61.78 -18.78
CA TYR A 627 34.52 62.66 -17.62
C TYR A 627 34.95 61.91 -16.35
N GLY A 628 36.18 62.00 -15.83
CA GLY A 628 37.19 63.07 -15.90
C GLY A 628 37.19 63.82 -14.57
N GLY A 629 38.22 63.59 -13.72
CA GLY A 629 38.40 64.24 -12.42
C GLY A 629 38.97 63.30 -11.37
#